data_AF-A0A1Y5KB44-F1
#
_entry.id   AF-A0A1Y5KB44-F1
#
_cell.length_a   1.000
_cell.length_b   1.000
_cell.length_c   1.000
_cell.angle_alpha   90.00
_cell.angle_beta   90.00
_cell.angle_gamma   90.00
#
_symmetry.space_group_name_H-M   'P 1'
#
loop_
_entity.id
_entity.type
_entity.pdbx_description
1 polymer ?
#
loop_
_entity_poly.entity_id
_entity_poly.type
_entity_poly.pdbx_seq_one_letter_code
_entity_poly.pdbx_strand_id
1 'polypeptide(L)'
;MKRFLCHYFKLAEKQIAPEVKILLRTRDDSELELQQVLGVPEVVPETLEASLILVSHVLYMSGVPMTRIVRRESKERRHRYKYLHGFFAGEEFSKEDNNAERLEYLHAIALPEGAFSVDKSISELNLEKRRVTVRALRRQGREIDSPSQHTILLTGDILVLQGKPRRVERYLIDGSE
;
A
#
# COMPACT_ATOMS: atom_id res chain seq x y z
N MET A 1 -19.58 -21.29 19.16
CA MET A 1 -19.04 -20.24 20.06
C MET A 1 -18.16 -19.20 19.36
N LYS A 2 -17.22 -19.54 18.46
CA LYS A 2 -16.34 -18.55 17.79
C LYS A 2 -17.05 -17.53 16.86
N ARG A 3 -18.22 -17.86 16.30
CA ARG A 3 -19.05 -16.96 15.46
C ARG A 3 -19.46 -15.65 16.16
N PHE A 4 -19.57 -15.64 17.48
CA PHE A 4 -20.10 -14.51 18.24
C PHE A 4 -19.05 -13.46 18.60
N LEU A 5 -17.78 -13.84 18.77
CA LEU A 5 -16.75 -12.92 19.29
C LEU A 5 -16.43 -11.80 18.29
N CYS A 6 -16.41 -12.12 16.99
CA CYS A 6 -16.03 -11.15 15.96
C CYS A 6 -17.09 -10.08 15.71
N HIS A 7 -18.37 -10.46 15.82
CA HIS A 7 -19.50 -9.54 15.64
C HIS A 7 -19.62 -8.57 16.82
N TYR A 8 -19.46 -9.08 18.06
CA TYR A 8 -19.51 -8.26 19.26
C TYR A 8 -18.31 -7.30 19.38
N PHE A 9 -17.10 -7.74 19.04
CA PHE A 9 -15.92 -6.89 19.09
C PHE A 9 -16.05 -5.69 18.13
N LYS A 10 -16.57 -5.94 16.93
CA LYS A 10 -16.83 -4.88 15.95
C LYS A 10 -17.91 -3.89 16.38
N LEU A 11 -19.02 -4.39 16.94
CA LEU A 11 -20.10 -3.54 17.42
C LEU A 11 -19.66 -2.69 18.62
N ALA A 12 -18.87 -3.27 19.52
CA ALA A 12 -18.31 -2.57 20.68
C ALA A 12 -17.32 -1.46 20.25
N GLU A 13 -16.42 -1.74 19.31
CA GLU A 13 -15.46 -0.74 18.84
C GLU A 13 -16.12 0.38 18.02
N LYS A 14 -17.09 0.08 17.15
CA LYS A 14 -17.76 1.13 16.37
C LYS A 14 -18.64 2.07 17.21
N GLN A 15 -19.14 1.62 18.36
CA GLN A 15 -19.86 2.50 19.29
C GLN A 15 -18.93 3.50 19.99
N ILE A 16 -17.64 3.16 20.15
CA ILE A 16 -16.66 3.96 20.88
C ILE A 16 -15.77 4.78 19.93
N ALA A 17 -15.39 4.21 18.79
CA ALA A 17 -14.50 4.79 17.79
C ALA A 17 -14.97 4.45 16.37
N PRO A 18 -15.89 5.23 15.77
CA PRO A 18 -16.50 4.93 14.47
C PRO A 18 -15.50 4.84 13.31
N GLU A 19 -14.34 5.50 13.43
CA GLU A 19 -13.32 5.59 12.38
C GLU A 19 -12.19 4.56 12.51
N VAL A 20 -12.22 3.69 13.52
CA VAL A 20 -11.16 2.70 13.73
C VAL A 20 -11.12 1.67 12.60
N LYS A 21 -9.93 1.44 12.05
CA LYS A 21 -9.69 0.38 11.06
C LYS A 21 -9.44 -0.93 11.79
N ILE A 22 -10.17 -1.97 11.39
CA ILE A 22 -10.09 -3.31 12.01
C ILE A 22 -9.49 -4.28 10.98
N LEU A 23 -8.41 -4.96 11.39
CA LEU A 23 -7.78 -6.06 10.67
C LEU A 23 -8.10 -7.37 11.39
N LEU A 24 -8.71 -8.33 10.70
CA LEU A 24 -9.06 -9.63 11.26
C LEU A 24 -8.16 -10.73 10.72
N ARG A 25 -7.61 -11.57 11.61
CA ARG A 25 -6.98 -12.83 11.24
C ARG A 25 -7.99 -13.97 11.35
N THR A 26 -8.17 -14.74 10.30
CA THR A 26 -9.02 -15.93 10.28
C THR A 26 -8.19 -17.19 10.08
N ARG A 27 -8.76 -18.34 10.42
CA ARG A 27 -8.12 -19.64 10.18
C ARG A 27 -8.07 -19.96 8.68
N ASP A 28 -9.19 -19.76 8.00
CA ASP A 28 -9.39 -20.08 6.59
C ASP A 28 -10.27 -18.99 5.93
N ASP A 29 -10.58 -19.20 4.66
CA ASP A 29 -11.30 -18.27 3.80
C ASP A 29 -12.82 -18.51 3.73
N SER A 30 -13.35 -19.49 4.48
CA SER A 30 -14.74 -19.95 4.36
C SER A 30 -15.79 -18.86 4.64
N GLU A 31 -15.44 -17.87 5.46
CA GLU A 31 -16.35 -16.80 5.90
C GLU A 31 -15.89 -15.41 5.39
N LEU A 32 -14.97 -15.36 4.41
CA LEU A 32 -14.44 -14.09 3.88
C LEU A 32 -15.56 -13.18 3.35
N GLU A 33 -16.47 -13.73 2.55
CA GLU A 33 -17.57 -12.96 1.95
C GLU A 33 -18.50 -12.38 3.02
N LEU A 34 -18.87 -13.20 4.01
CA LEU A 34 -19.71 -12.77 5.13
C LEU A 34 -19.03 -11.65 5.93
N GLN A 35 -17.72 -11.73 6.17
CA GLN A 35 -16.98 -10.72 6.93
C GLN A 35 -16.80 -9.41 6.15
N GLN A 36 -16.67 -9.50 4.82
CA GLN A 36 -16.68 -8.33 3.94
C GLN A 36 -18.05 -7.65 3.92
N VAL A 37 -19.15 -8.41 3.85
CA VAL A 37 -20.53 -7.89 4.01
C VAL A 37 -20.73 -7.30 5.41
N LEU A 38 -20.07 -7.91 6.40
CA LEU A 38 -19.80 -7.38 7.74
C LEU A 38 -19.40 -5.90 7.73
N GLY A 39 -18.72 -5.47 6.66
CA GLY A 39 -18.01 -4.20 6.52
C GLY A 39 -16.67 -4.22 7.25
N VAL A 40 -16.10 -5.41 7.49
CA VAL A 40 -14.74 -5.51 8.05
C VAL A 40 -13.81 -5.02 6.95
N PRO A 41 -12.98 -3.99 7.22
CA PRO A 41 -12.09 -3.45 6.20
C PRO A 41 -11.18 -4.54 5.64
N GLU A 42 -10.53 -5.31 6.51
CA GLU A 42 -9.47 -6.22 6.07
C GLU A 42 -9.48 -7.54 6.84
N VAL A 43 -9.33 -8.65 6.10
CA VAL A 43 -9.32 -10.01 6.65
C VAL A 43 -8.15 -10.79 6.05
N VAL A 44 -7.37 -11.46 6.89
CA VAL A 44 -6.18 -12.25 6.53
C VAL A 44 -6.38 -13.72 6.95
N PRO A 45 -6.61 -14.65 6.00
CA PRO A 45 -6.66 -16.08 6.27
C PRO A 45 -5.28 -16.70 6.49
N GLU A 46 -5.08 -17.33 7.63
CA GLU A 46 -3.85 -18.02 8.01
C GLU A 46 -3.49 -19.14 7.03
N THR A 47 -4.46 -19.97 6.64
CA THR A 47 -4.23 -21.09 5.74
C THR A 47 -3.71 -20.62 4.37
N LEU A 48 -4.24 -19.50 3.87
CA LEU A 48 -3.82 -18.94 2.59
C LEU A 48 -2.38 -18.41 2.67
N GLU A 49 -2.06 -17.61 3.69
CA GLU A 49 -0.71 -17.06 3.85
C GLU A 49 0.34 -18.17 4.06
N ALA A 50 0.01 -19.19 4.87
CA ALA A 50 0.87 -20.35 5.03
C ALA A 50 1.12 -21.08 3.70
N SER A 51 0.08 -21.22 2.86
CA SER A 51 0.21 -21.86 1.54
C SER A 51 1.09 -21.03 0.58
N LEU A 52 0.96 -19.70 0.60
CA LEU A 52 1.76 -18.79 -0.21
C LEU A 52 3.24 -18.85 0.18
N ILE A 53 3.54 -18.94 1.48
CA ILE A 53 4.92 -19.10 1.98
C ILE A 53 5.52 -20.42 1.47
N LEU A 54 4.78 -21.53 1.60
CA LEU A 54 5.26 -22.85 1.16
C LEU A 54 5.51 -22.89 -0.35
N VAL A 55 4.57 -22.39 -1.15
CA VAL A 55 4.73 -22.30 -2.61
C VAL A 55 5.91 -21.42 -2.99
N SER A 56 6.08 -20.28 -2.31
CA SER A 56 7.22 -19.39 -2.53
C SER A 56 8.55 -20.08 -2.26
N HIS A 57 8.62 -20.89 -1.20
CA HIS A 57 9.81 -21.67 -0.90
C HIS A 57 10.13 -22.71 -1.98
N VAL A 58 9.12 -23.43 -2.47
CA VAL A 58 9.29 -24.40 -3.57
C VAL A 58 9.75 -23.71 -4.85
N LEU A 59 9.17 -22.57 -5.21
CA LEU A 59 9.56 -21.79 -6.38
C LEU A 59 11.01 -21.30 -6.25
N TYR A 60 11.41 -20.85 -5.07
CA TYR A 60 12.78 -20.42 -4.80
C TYR A 60 13.77 -21.58 -4.97
N MET A 61 13.47 -22.75 -4.38
CA MET A 61 14.28 -23.97 -4.55
C MET A 61 14.36 -24.44 -6.01
N SER A 62 13.33 -24.12 -6.81
CA SER A 62 13.27 -24.44 -8.25
C SER A 62 14.02 -23.42 -9.13
N GLY A 63 14.75 -22.48 -8.54
CA GLY A 63 15.51 -21.46 -9.27
C GLY A 63 14.66 -20.32 -9.84
N VAL A 64 13.42 -20.16 -9.39
CA VAL A 64 12.59 -19.03 -9.81
C VAL A 64 13.10 -17.76 -9.13
N PRO A 65 13.35 -16.66 -9.88
CA PRO A 65 13.80 -15.39 -9.30
C PRO A 65 12.80 -14.87 -8.26
N MET A 66 13.33 -14.40 -7.12
CA MET A 66 12.53 -13.89 -5.99
C MET A 66 11.55 -12.78 -6.40
N THR A 67 11.94 -11.93 -7.35
CA THR A 67 11.07 -10.91 -7.96
C THR A 67 9.80 -11.48 -8.57
N ARG A 68 9.90 -12.61 -9.28
CA ARG A 68 8.75 -13.29 -9.90
C ARG A 68 7.87 -13.95 -8.84
N ILE A 69 8.46 -14.44 -7.75
CA ILE A 69 7.77 -15.06 -6.61
C ILE A 69 6.94 -14.00 -5.88
N VAL A 70 7.56 -12.92 -5.41
CA VAL A 70 6.91 -11.82 -4.70
C VAL A 70 5.81 -11.18 -5.55
N ARG A 71 6.03 -11.05 -6.87
CA ARG A 71 5.00 -10.54 -7.80
C ARG A 71 3.78 -11.46 -7.88
N ARG A 72 3.98 -12.78 -7.90
CA ARG A 72 2.89 -13.77 -7.92
C ARG A 72 2.14 -13.75 -6.60
N GLU A 73 2.85 -13.78 -5.48
CA GLU A 73 2.28 -13.72 -4.14
C GLU A 73 1.43 -12.46 -3.93
N SER A 74 1.96 -11.30 -4.35
CA SER A 74 1.24 -10.02 -4.28
C SER A 74 0.01 -9.99 -5.21
N LYS A 75 0.02 -10.74 -6.32
CA LYS A 75 -1.16 -10.87 -7.19
C LYS A 75 -2.25 -11.69 -6.51
N GLU A 76 -1.90 -12.80 -5.87
CA GLU A 76 -2.86 -13.63 -5.12
C GLU A 76 -3.45 -12.86 -3.93
N ARG A 77 -2.60 -12.13 -3.18
CA ARG A 77 -3.04 -11.23 -2.11
C ARG A 77 -4.00 -10.15 -2.60
N ARG A 78 -3.71 -9.47 -3.72
CA ARG A 78 -4.63 -8.45 -4.29
C ARG A 78 -5.97 -9.03 -4.73
N HIS A 79 -6.02 -10.29 -5.13
CA HIS A 79 -7.29 -10.93 -5.50
C HIS A 79 -8.17 -11.21 -4.28
N ARG A 80 -7.55 -11.51 -3.13
CA ARG A 80 -8.26 -11.89 -1.90
C ARG A 80 -8.39 -10.75 -0.86
N TYR A 81 -7.58 -9.70 -0.96
CA TYR A 81 -7.55 -8.56 -0.03
C TYR A 81 -7.88 -7.24 -0.72
N LYS A 82 -8.97 -6.60 -0.28
CA LYS A 82 -9.46 -5.32 -0.83
C LYS A 82 -8.57 -4.10 -0.51
N TYR A 83 -7.74 -4.14 0.54
CA TYR A 83 -6.92 -2.98 0.97
C TYR A 83 -5.41 -3.16 0.78
N LEU A 84 -4.92 -4.35 0.48
CA LEU A 84 -3.49 -4.59 0.20
C LEU A 84 -3.06 -4.16 -1.22
N HIS A 85 -3.74 -3.18 -1.80
CA HIS A 85 -3.49 -2.69 -3.15
C HIS A 85 -2.28 -1.75 -3.31
N GLY A 86 -1.49 -1.45 -2.27
CA GLY A 86 -0.45 -0.41 -2.38
C GLY A 86 0.78 -0.50 -1.48
N PHE A 87 0.96 -1.57 -0.70
CA PHE A 87 2.10 -1.70 0.20
C PHE A 87 2.90 -2.94 -0.19
N PHE A 88 4.24 -2.85 -0.15
CA PHE A 88 5.27 -3.88 -0.43
C PHE A 88 6.04 -3.72 -1.75
N ALA A 89 7.16 -3.00 -1.66
CA ALA A 89 8.43 -3.34 -2.32
C ALA A 89 9.58 -2.63 -1.59
N GLY A 90 10.07 -3.26 -0.52
CA GLY A 90 11.31 -2.88 0.16
C GLY A 90 12.46 -3.75 -0.34
N GLU A 91 13.47 -3.07 -0.86
CA GLU A 91 14.88 -3.44 -1.03
C GLU A 91 15.27 -4.53 -2.06
N GLU A 92 16.16 -4.07 -2.95
CA GLU A 92 17.12 -4.78 -3.80
C GLU A 92 16.65 -5.97 -4.63
N PHE A 93 16.20 -5.71 -5.86
CA PHE A 93 16.29 -6.72 -6.91
C PHE A 93 16.86 -6.16 -8.22
N SER A 94 17.88 -6.85 -8.69
CA SER A 94 18.71 -6.54 -9.84
C SER A 94 17.99 -6.80 -11.16
N LYS A 95 18.05 -5.77 -12.01
CA LYS A 95 18.14 -5.72 -13.48
C LYS A 95 17.94 -7.05 -14.21
N GLU A 96 16.82 -7.15 -14.94
CA GLU A 96 16.65 -7.79 -16.26
C GLU A 96 15.21 -8.36 -16.41
N ASP A 97 14.23 -7.48 -16.63
CA ASP A 97 13.02 -7.84 -17.38
C ASP A 97 12.23 -6.56 -17.73
N ASN A 98 12.29 -6.15 -19.00
CA ASN A 98 11.79 -4.87 -19.56
C ASN A 98 10.24 -4.70 -19.58
N ASN A 99 9.53 -5.39 -18.70
CA ASN A 99 8.10 -5.17 -18.44
C ASN A 99 7.77 -5.10 -16.92
N ALA A 100 8.77 -5.28 -16.05
CA ALA A 100 8.67 -5.13 -14.59
C ALA A 100 8.83 -3.66 -14.13
N GLU A 101 9.38 -2.78 -14.96
CA GLU A 101 9.73 -1.39 -14.60
C GLU A 101 8.54 -0.52 -14.15
N ARG A 102 7.30 -0.86 -14.50
CA ARG A 102 6.13 -0.02 -14.16
C ARG A 102 5.65 -0.17 -12.71
N LEU A 103 5.90 -1.30 -12.07
CA LEU A 103 5.42 -1.57 -10.70
C LEU A 103 6.46 -1.26 -9.62
N GLU A 104 7.71 -0.98 -10.00
CA GLU A 104 8.84 -1.21 -9.07
C GLU A 104 9.14 -0.13 -8.04
N TYR A 105 8.48 1.03 -8.02
CA TYR A 105 8.78 2.03 -6.98
C TYR A 105 7.57 2.89 -6.64
N LEU A 106 6.58 2.30 -5.97
CA LEU A 106 5.57 3.10 -5.27
C LEU A 106 6.11 3.45 -3.88
N HIS A 107 6.22 4.74 -3.59
CA HIS A 107 6.73 5.23 -2.33
C HIS A 107 5.76 6.25 -1.73
N ALA A 108 5.27 5.97 -0.52
CA ALA A 108 4.34 6.83 0.19
C ALA A 108 5.12 7.76 1.12
N ILE A 109 4.98 9.08 0.94
CA ILE A 109 5.62 10.10 1.77
C ILE A 109 4.52 10.93 2.44
N ALA A 110 4.52 10.96 3.76
CA ALA A 110 3.70 11.89 4.52
C ALA A 110 4.38 13.26 4.54
N LEU A 111 3.60 14.33 4.34
CA LEU A 111 4.08 15.71 4.40
C LEU A 111 3.92 16.24 5.83
N PRO A 112 4.98 16.29 6.65
CA PRO A 112 4.91 16.86 7.98
C PRO A 112 4.67 18.37 7.93
N GLU A 113 4.34 18.95 9.08
CA GLU A 113 4.26 20.40 9.24
C GLU A 113 5.63 21.03 8.91
N GLY A 114 5.62 22.10 8.11
CA GLY A 114 6.84 22.76 7.67
C GLY A 114 7.58 22.08 6.52
N ALA A 115 7.06 21.00 5.93
CA ALA A 115 7.68 20.38 4.77
C ALA A 115 7.76 21.36 3.59
N PHE A 116 8.89 21.37 2.88
CA PHE A 116 9.16 22.24 1.74
C PHE A 116 8.09 22.17 0.64
N SER A 117 7.44 21.02 0.49
CA SER A 117 6.39 20.81 -0.50
C SER A 117 5.01 21.36 -0.10
N VAL A 118 4.79 21.75 1.15
CA VAL A 118 3.51 22.33 1.60
C VAL A 118 3.30 23.69 0.94
N ASP A 119 2.04 23.99 0.61
CA ASP A 119 1.58 25.19 -0.11
C ASP A 119 2.11 25.33 -1.56
N LYS A 120 2.77 24.29 -2.07
CA LYS A 120 3.19 24.20 -3.48
C LYS A 120 2.27 23.29 -4.26
N SER A 121 2.10 23.62 -5.53
CA SER A 121 1.49 22.72 -6.50
C SER A 121 2.46 21.60 -6.90
N ILE A 122 1.91 20.47 -7.36
CA ILE A 122 2.71 19.34 -7.84
C ILE A 122 3.66 19.77 -8.98
N SER A 123 3.22 20.66 -9.87
CA SER A 123 4.04 21.16 -10.97
C SER A 123 5.26 21.97 -10.51
N GLU A 124 5.15 22.75 -9.43
CA GLU A 124 6.25 23.55 -8.89
C GLU A 124 7.39 22.68 -8.35
N LEU A 125 7.08 21.47 -7.88
CA LEU A 125 8.06 20.54 -7.35
C LEU A 125 8.98 19.93 -8.41
N ASN A 126 8.61 20.03 -9.70
CA ASN A 126 9.41 19.53 -10.82
C ASN A 126 9.86 18.06 -10.62
N LEU A 127 8.95 17.20 -10.15
CA LEU A 127 9.26 15.81 -9.81
C LEU A 127 9.73 14.99 -11.02
N GLU A 128 9.32 15.37 -12.23
CA GLU A 128 9.76 14.72 -13.47
C GLU A 128 11.28 14.81 -13.67
N LYS A 129 11.92 15.94 -13.30
CA LYS A 129 13.39 16.08 -13.34
C LYS A 129 14.09 15.10 -12.42
N ARG A 130 13.38 14.65 -11.38
CA ARG A 130 13.83 13.65 -10.39
C ARG A 130 13.43 12.23 -10.77
N ARG A 131 12.87 12.03 -11.98
CA ARG A 131 12.38 10.73 -12.50
C ARG A 131 11.30 10.11 -11.61
N VAL A 132 10.48 10.95 -10.99
CA VAL A 132 9.38 10.54 -10.12
C VAL A 132 8.09 11.25 -10.54
N THR A 133 6.97 10.54 -10.50
CA THR A 133 5.63 11.08 -10.78
C THR A 133 4.71 10.85 -9.58
N VAL A 134 3.69 11.70 -9.41
CA VAL A 134 2.67 11.48 -8.37
C VAL A 134 1.60 10.55 -8.94
N ARG A 135 1.45 9.37 -8.33
CA ARG A 135 0.45 8.37 -8.70
C ARG A 135 -0.88 8.63 -8.02
N ALA A 136 -0.84 8.96 -6.74
CA ALA A 136 -2.03 9.26 -5.93
C ALA A 136 -1.69 10.24 -4.81
N LEU A 137 -2.70 10.95 -4.34
CA LEU A 137 -2.66 11.82 -3.17
C LEU A 137 -3.71 11.35 -2.17
N ARG A 138 -3.30 11.09 -0.93
CA ARG A 138 -4.23 10.77 0.16
C ARG A 138 -4.33 11.95 1.12
N ARG A 139 -5.54 12.44 1.31
CA ARG A 139 -5.88 13.57 2.18
C ARG A 139 -7.05 13.20 3.08
N GLN A 140 -6.87 13.33 4.40
CA GLN A 140 -7.93 13.07 5.38
C GLN A 140 -8.66 11.73 5.14
N GLY A 141 -7.91 10.69 4.81
CA GLY A 141 -8.45 9.36 4.55
C GLY A 141 -9.07 9.12 3.16
N ARG A 142 -9.24 10.16 2.33
CA ARG A 142 -9.66 10.03 0.92
C ARG A 142 -8.45 9.91 0.01
N GLU A 143 -8.55 9.06 -1.00
CA GLU A 143 -7.52 8.86 -2.01
C GLU A 143 -7.96 9.50 -3.33
N ILE A 144 -7.07 10.27 -3.94
CA ILE A 144 -7.25 10.93 -5.23
C ILE A 144 -6.25 10.29 -6.18
N ASP A 145 -6.75 9.47 -7.09
CA ASP A 145 -5.96 8.88 -8.16
C ASP A 145 -5.53 9.95 -9.17
N SER A 146 -4.25 9.95 -9.53
CA SER A 146 -3.66 10.86 -10.53
C SER A 146 -4.05 12.32 -10.31
N PRO A 147 -3.64 12.94 -9.18
CA PRO A 147 -3.99 14.32 -8.86
C PRO A 147 -3.51 15.29 -9.94
N SER A 148 -4.23 16.40 -10.10
CA SER A 148 -3.90 17.44 -11.08
C SER A 148 -2.54 18.07 -10.76
N GLN A 149 -1.80 18.47 -11.80
CA GLN A 149 -0.54 19.21 -11.66
C GLN A 149 -0.69 20.55 -10.91
N HIS A 150 -1.92 21.09 -10.87
CA HIS A 150 -2.28 22.30 -10.15
C HIS A 150 -2.74 22.05 -8.70
N THR A 151 -2.78 20.80 -8.25
CA THR A 151 -3.19 20.47 -6.89
C THR A 151 -2.16 21.00 -5.88
N ILE A 152 -2.61 21.86 -4.97
CA ILE A 152 -1.81 22.38 -3.86
C ILE A 152 -1.73 21.34 -2.75
N LEU A 153 -0.51 21.05 -2.31
CA LEU A 153 -0.21 20.12 -1.24
C LEU A 153 -0.34 20.77 0.13
N LEU A 154 -0.92 20.04 1.08
CA LEU A 154 -1.20 20.52 2.43
C LEU A 154 -0.45 19.67 3.46
N THR A 155 -0.26 20.23 4.64
CA THR A 155 0.23 19.50 5.81
C THR A 155 -0.65 18.27 6.08
N GLY A 156 -0.02 17.12 6.31
CA GLY A 156 -0.70 15.85 6.58
C GLY A 156 -1.15 15.09 5.33
N ASP A 157 -0.92 15.63 4.13
CA ASP A 157 -1.08 14.87 2.89
C ASP A 157 -0.09 13.71 2.81
N ILE A 158 -0.50 12.63 2.16
CA ILE A 158 0.39 11.51 1.82
C ILE A 158 0.47 11.39 0.31
N LEU A 159 1.66 11.59 -0.24
CA LEU A 159 1.94 11.44 -1.66
C LEU A 159 2.37 10.00 -1.95
N VAL A 160 1.69 9.36 -2.88
CA VAL A 160 2.11 8.09 -3.46
C VAL A 160 2.88 8.40 -4.73
N LEU A 161 4.19 8.25 -4.67
CA LEU A 161 5.12 8.54 -5.75
C LEU A 161 5.44 7.28 -6.54
N GLN A 162 5.57 7.40 -7.86
CA GLN A 162 6.01 6.33 -8.75
C GLN A 162 7.35 6.71 -9.38
N GLY A 163 8.39 5.88 -9.16
CA GLY A 163 9.73 6.06 -9.75
C GLY A 163 10.84 5.91 -8.71
N LYS A 164 12.09 5.81 -9.17
CA LYS A 164 13.24 5.52 -8.30
C LYS A 164 13.44 6.65 -7.27
N PRO A 165 13.20 6.42 -5.96
CA PRO A 165 13.17 7.48 -4.96
C PRO A 165 14.58 7.88 -4.51
N ARG A 166 15.46 8.26 -5.45
CA ARG A 166 16.77 8.81 -5.08
C ARG A 166 16.57 10.22 -4.54
N ARG A 167 16.51 10.34 -3.21
CA ARG A 167 16.45 11.59 -2.42
C ARG A 167 15.18 12.45 -2.56
N VAL A 168 14.12 11.91 -3.15
CA VAL A 168 12.87 12.70 -3.32
C VAL A 168 12.18 12.99 -1.99
N GLU A 169 12.25 12.08 -1.02
CA GLU A 169 11.73 12.32 0.33
C GLU A 169 12.38 13.53 0.99
N ARG A 170 13.72 13.58 1.00
CA ARG A 170 14.47 14.72 1.57
C ARG A 170 14.17 16.02 0.85
N TYR A 171 14.01 15.99 -0.47
CA TYR A 171 13.63 17.17 -1.23
C TYR A 171 12.20 17.67 -0.89
N LEU A 172 11.24 16.76 -0.69
CA LEU A 172 9.88 17.14 -0.33
C LEU A 172 9.78 17.69 1.10
N ILE A 173 10.57 17.16 2.03
CA ILE A 173 10.58 17.59 3.43
C ILE A 173 11.45 18.83 3.62
N ASP A 174 12.71 18.81 3.18
CA ASP A 174 13.71 19.83 3.51
C ASP A 174 14.05 20.78 2.33
N GLY A 175 13.61 20.47 1.11
CA GLY A 175 13.97 21.23 -0.09
C GLY A 175 15.42 21.06 -0.55
N SER A 176 16.17 20.13 0.05
CA SER A 176 17.58 19.88 -0.27
C SER A 176 17.75 18.91 -1.45
N GLU A 177 18.80 19.13 -2.27
CA GLU A 177 19.16 18.31 -3.44
C GLU A 177 19.99 17.04 -3.11
#